data_AF-A0A9P5T710-F1
#
_entry.id   AF-A0A9P5T710-F1
#
_cell.length_a   1.000
_cell.length_b   1.000
_cell.length_c   1.000
_cell.angle_alpha   90.00
_cell.angle_beta   90.00
_cell.angle_gamma   90.00
#
_symmetry.space_group_name_H-M   'P 1'
#
loop_
_entity.id
_entity.type
_entity.pdbx_description
1 polymer ?
#
loop_
_entity_poly.entity_id
_entity_poly.type
_entity_poly.pdbx_seq_one_letter_code
_entity_poly.pdbx_strand_id
1 'polypeptide(L)'
;MKVLSITAAIAAVALSILDVVQADLSKIVRVNPSTQHYIDAQGRSRFFHGTNMVKKSFPWHHDVNNFTPSWSIVDRDIELMKSLNINIVRLGVHWAGVEPVRGQYNQTYLDVTQGIIKKLQDNGIYTLVDQHQDVWAAQLCGHGAPLWFVKPDWVTPAHRMPYPQKAPFPVDANGVPSDADCNSIDWSVSYLDYAVGNAFGRLYNNYDNLGDAWAAYWKVVATNYHNLPGVMGYDLMNEPWVGDHMADPTLLTPGVADGRNLEPLWNKGNAAIRSVDDTTIVMFEGPTFDILSGFNNVPGGDGSKTANSYHYYKPPQLGSIETTIKNRIKDATRLRTSGMLTEFQFWDNSPASVALILEATQQADRYMQSWQGWAYENLWNHQTVEPYPELARLYARTYAEATAGDTKTLYFQDVTAKYWVSWVADPSITAPGLIRIAPQIYYPDGIRVFFVPEGTGTYTMDGTNTVQLHYTSKAQKGQTIQASVQPFFPTDVVKNGASGMCMDNSKSAVTPNNPVLLWTCNSTANQIWKFKNGSISLAFDPEHKSDTFCLDTEAIAGQNYQNVVLNPCKEGTTTQQWTVTSTGNVKNNATGNCLDISGSTYKEGTRLLAFPCGNGGTQANQVWTLPRGANGTW
;
A
#
# COMPACT_ATOMS: atom_id res chain seq x y z
N MET A 1 -38.52 -35.95 53.86
CA MET A 1 -38.26 -37.06 52.92
C MET A 1 -38.50 -36.53 51.51
N LYS A 2 -37.40 -36.23 50.78
CA LYS A 2 -37.23 -36.03 49.31
C LYS A 2 -38.32 -35.23 48.55
N VAL A 3 -38.21 -33.92 48.30
CA VAL A 3 -37.37 -33.22 47.30
C VAL A 3 -37.26 -33.99 45.97
N LEU A 4 -38.08 -33.58 44.98
CA LEU A 4 -38.00 -34.01 43.59
C LEU A 4 -37.31 -32.91 42.77
N SER A 5 -36.11 -33.23 42.30
CA SER A 5 -35.27 -32.41 41.44
C SER A 5 -35.80 -32.40 40.01
N ILE A 6 -35.97 -31.22 39.42
CA ILE A 6 -36.20 -31.03 37.99
C ILE A 6 -34.82 -30.98 37.32
N THR A 7 -34.46 -32.04 36.59
CA THR A 7 -33.27 -32.07 35.74
C THR A 7 -33.56 -31.32 34.44
N ALA A 8 -32.88 -30.20 34.23
CA ALA A 8 -32.85 -29.50 32.96
C ALA A 8 -32.04 -30.31 31.93
N ALA A 9 -32.67 -30.67 30.81
CA ALA A 9 -31.98 -31.23 29.66
C ALA A 9 -31.28 -30.09 28.91
N ILE A 10 -29.95 -30.06 29.00
CA ILE A 10 -29.10 -29.19 28.17
C ILE A 10 -29.03 -29.83 26.79
N ALA A 11 -29.66 -29.20 25.79
CA ALA A 11 -29.42 -29.52 24.40
C ALA A 11 -28.00 -29.08 24.04
N ALA A 12 -27.10 -30.04 23.83
CA ALA A 12 -25.79 -29.78 23.27
C ALA A 12 -25.95 -29.28 21.84
N VAL A 13 -25.79 -27.98 21.64
CA VAL A 13 -25.55 -27.40 20.32
C VAL A 13 -24.15 -27.84 19.91
N ALA A 14 -24.07 -28.82 19.01
CA ALA A 14 -22.83 -29.10 18.31
C ALA A 14 -22.48 -27.85 17.50
N LEU A 15 -21.49 -27.07 17.97
CA LEU A 15 -20.80 -26.12 17.12
C LEU A 15 -20.11 -26.96 16.04
N SER A 16 -20.72 -27.06 14.87
CA SER A 16 -19.97 -27.34 13.66
C SER A 16 -18.97 -26.20 13.51
N ILE A 17 -17.70 -26.48 13.80
CA ILE A 17 -16.60 -25.67 13.30
C ILE A 17 -16.72 -25.80 11.78
N LEU A 18 -17.43 -24.86 11.16
CA LEU A 18 -17.29 -24.62 9.74
C LEU A 18 -15.82 -24.23 9.60
N ASP A 19 -15.02 -25.13 9.03
CA ASP A 19 -13.77 -24.73 8.39
C ASP A 19 -14.15 -23.58 7.46
N VAL A 20 -13.81 -22.37 7.86
CA VAL A 20 -13.92 -21.20 6.99
C VAL A 20 -12.92 -21.49 5.89
N VAL A 21 -13.41 -22.03 4.79
CA VAL A 21 -12.66 -22.08 3.54
C VAL A 21 -12.47 -20.63 3.14
N GLN A 22 -11.38 -20.05 3.62
CA GLN A 22 -10.89 -18.77 3.16
C GLN A 22 -10.81 -18.90 1.63
N ALA A 23 -11.46 -18.00 0.90
CA ALA A 23 -11.52 -18.11 -0.55
C ALA A 23 -10.09 -18.25 -1.09
N ASP A 24 -9.81 -19.40 -1.72
CA ASP A 24 -8.47 -19.70 -2.23
C ASP A 24 -7.96 -18.53 -3.07
N LEU A 25 -6.78 -18.05 -2.70
CA LEU A 25 -6.14 -16.93 -3.36
C LEU A 25 -5.91 -17.27 -4.84
N SER A 26 -6.55 -16.51 -5.73
CA SER A 26 -6.55 -16.81 -7.17
C SER A 26 -5.22 -16.49 -7.83
N LYS A 27 -4.56 -17.49 -8.44
CA LYS A 27 -3.29 -17.30 -9.17
C LYS A 27 -3.38 -16.17 -10.19
N ILE A 28 -2.33 -15.34 -10.27
CA ILE A 28 -2.15 -14.36 -11.34
C ILE A 28 -1.56 -15.07 -12.56
N VAL A 29 -2.24 -14.99 -13.70
CA VAL A 29 -1.92 -15.84 -14.87
C VAL A 29 -1.49 -15.06 -16.09
N ARG A 30 -1.79 -13.76 -16.15
CA ARG A 30 -1.39 -12.89 -17.25
C ARG A 30 -1.49 -11.41 -16.88
N VAL A 31 -0.94 -10.59 -17.75
CA VAL A 31 -1.20 -9.15 -17.87
C VAL A 31 -2.10 -8.95 -19.09
N ASN A 32 -3.02 -7.98 -19.02
CA ASN A 32 -3.74 -7.49 -20.19
C ASN A 32 -2.98 -6.28 -20.76
N PRO A 33 -2.31 -6.40 -21.93
CA PRO A 33 -1.50 -5.30 -22.49
C PRO A 33 -2.30 -4.05 -22.87
N SER A 34 -3.62 -4.17 -23.05
CA SER A 34 -4.47 -3.05 -23.44
C SER A 34 -4.87 -2.19 -22.25
N THR A 35 -5.13 -2.82 -21.11
CA THR A 35 -5.52 -2.14 -19.86
C THR A 35 -4.34 -1.96 -18.89
N GLN A 36 -3.25 -2.71 -19.09
CA GLN A 36 -2.09 -2.80 -18.22
C GLN A 36 -2.44 -3.33 -16.82
N HIS A 37 -3.45 -4.20 -16.72
CA HIS A 37 -3.82 -4.83 -15.45
C HIS A 37 -3.26 -6.25 -15.35
N TYR A 38 -2.91 -6.64 -14.13
CA TYR A 38 -2.73 -8.04 -13.78
C TYR A 38 -4.09 -8.74 -13.78
N ILE A 39 -4.15 -9.94 -14.35
CA ILE A 39 -5.38 -10.73 -14.48
C ILE A 39 -5.20 -12.06 -13.77
N ASP A 40 -6.13 -12.38 -12.89
CA ASP A 40 -6.14 -13.66 -12.20
C ASP A 40 -6.81 -14.78 -13.01
N ALA A 41 -6.65 -16.02 -12.52
CA ALA A 41 -7.24 -17.22 -13.13
C ALA A 41 -8.78 -17.16 -13.23
N GLN A 42 -9.43 -16.32 -12.44
CA GLN A 42 -10.88 -16.09 -12.47
C GLN A 42 -11.28 -14.99 -13.48
N GLY A 43 -10.30 -14.30 -14.08
CA GLY A 43 -10.50 -13.27 -15.10
C GLY A 43 -10.62 -11.84 -14.55
N ARG A 44 -10.42 -11.63 -13.24
CA ARG A 44 -10.55 -10.31 -12.61
C ARG A 44 -9.32 -9.45 -12.85
N SER A 45 -9.49 -8.13 -12.99
CA SER A 45 -8.37 -7.17 -12.89
C SER A 45 -7.91 -7.09 -11.43
N ARG A 46 -6.59 -7.11 -11.18
CA ARG A 46 -6.00 -7.19 -9.83
C ARG A 46 -5.04 -6.04 -9.55
N PHE A 47 -5.08 -5.56 -8.30
CA PHE A 47 -4.22 -4.49 -7.78
C PHE A 47 -3.57 -4.94 -6.47
N PHE A 48 -2.34 -4.47 -6.25
CA PHE A 48 -1.54 -4.91 -5.12
C PHE A 48 -0.98 -3.72 -4.35
N HIS A 49 -1.32 -3.65 -3.07
CA HIS A 49 -0.76 -2.69 -2.13
C HIS A 49 -0.05 -3.48 -1.04
N GLY A 50 1.22 -3.18 -0.81
CA GLY A 50 1.99 -4.00 0.11
C GLY A 50 3.32 -3.43 0.51
N THR A 51 4.22 -4.32 0.93
CA THR A 51 5.47 -3.93 1.58
C THR A 51 6.62 -4.85 1.17
N ASN A 52 7.85 -4.42 1.43
CA ASN A 52 9.06 -5.21 1.28
C ASN A 52 9.40 -5.90 2.61
N MET A 53 9.84 -7.16 2.51
CA MET A 53 10.40 -7.93 3.62
C MET A 53 11.67 -8.64 3.13
N VAL A 54 12.82 -8.02 3.39
CA VAL A 54 14.11 -8.46 2.85
C VAL A 54 15.11 -8.59 3.99
N LYS A 55 15.68 -9.79 4.17
CA LYS A 55 16.76 -10.01 5.12
C LYS A 55 18.07 -10.23 4.37
N LYS A 56 18.91 -9.20 4.36
CA LYS A 56 20.14 -9.09 3.55
C LYS A 56 21.34 -9.87 4.08
N SER A 57 21.19 -10.67 5.13
CA SER A 57 22.28 -11.45 5.72
C SER A 57 21.81 -12.80 6.30
N PHE A 58 22.74 -13.74 6.44
CA PHE A 58 22.49 -15.05 7.03
C PHE A 58 21.85 -14.90 8.43
N PRO A 59 20.76 -15.66 8.77
CA PRO A 59 20.21 -16.83 8.08
C PRO A 59 19.30 -16.58 6.86
N TRP A 60 19.31 -15.39 6.23
CA TRP A 60 18.63 -15.06 4.97
C TRP A 60 17.09 -15.15 4.98
N HIS A 61 16.49 -15.53 6.11
CA HIS A 61 15.06 -15.49 6.35
C HIS A 61 14.74 -14.82 7.70
N HIS A 62 13.57 -14.20 7.77
CA HIS A 62 12.97 -13.73 9.00
C HIS A 62 12.67 -14.88 9.97
N ASP A 63 12.54 -14.59 11.27
CA ASP A 63 12.11 -15.60 12.23
C ASP A 63 10.67 -16.05 11.91
N VAL A 64 10.45 -17.35 11.81
CA VAL A 64 9.15 -17.96 11.46
C VAL A 64 8.45 -18.61 12.66
N ASN A 65 9.08 -18.57 13.83
CA ASN A 65 8.61 -19.22 15.05
C ASN A 65 8.29 -18.22 16.15
N ASN A 66 9.12 -17.18 16.30
CA ASN A 66 8.99 -16.17 17.35
C ASN A 66 8.71 -14.80 16.75
N PHE A 67 7.72 -14.13 17.33
CA PHE A 67 7.48 -12.73 16.99
C PHE A 67 8.67 -11.87 17.41
N THR A 68 9.25 -11.18 16.44
CA THR A 68 10.29 -10.17 16.64
C THR A 68 9.89 -8.96 15.81
N PRO A 69 9.62 -7.78 16.42
CA PRO A 69 9.30 -6.58 15.67
C PRO A 69 10.30 -6.38 14.54
N SER A 70 9.79 -6.11 13.35
CA SER A 70 10.56 -5.92 12.12
C SER A 70 11.18 -7.19 11.51
N TRP A 71 11.41 -8.24 12.29
CA TRP A 71 12.28 -9.35 11.89
C TRP A 71 11.62 -10.74 11.91
N SER A 72 10.29 -10.82 11.99
CA SER A 72 9.54 -12.07 11.93
C SER A 72 8.48 -12.10 10.81
N ILE A 73 8.07 -13.32 10.45
CA ILE A 73 6.87 -13.59 9.66
C ILE A 73 6.07 -14.67 10.40
N VAL A 74 5.35 -14.24 11.43
CA VAL A 74 4.48 -15.11 12.24
C VAL A 74 3.02 -14.65 12.20
N ASP A 75 2.12 -15.32 12.91
CA ASP A 75 0.68 -15.00 12.88
C ASP A 75 0.39 -13.54 13.25
N ARG A 76 1.10 -13.00 14.25
CA ARG A 76 0.96 -11.58 14.64
C ARG A 76 1.28 -10.63 13.48
N ASP A 77 2.33 -10.90 12.70
CA ASP A 77 2.70 -10.08 11.55
C ASP A 77 1.61 -10.14 10.46
N ILE A 78 1.08 -11.34 10.22
CA ILE A 78 0.05 -11.59 9.23
C ILE A 78 -1.27 -10.92 9.61
N GLU A 79 -1.67 -11.02 10.88
CA GLU A 79 -2.86 -10.34 11.40
C GLU A 79 -2.75 -8.82 11.25
N LEU A 80 -1.57 -8.26 11.56
CA LEU A 80 -1.30 -6.85 11.33
C LEU A 80 -1.41 -6.50 9.84
N MET A 81 -0.71 -7.22 8.94
CA MET A 81 -0.78 -6.98 7.50
C MET A 81 -2.21 -7.01 6.96
N LYS A 82 -3.02 -7.99 7.38
CA LYS A 82 -4.45 -8.07 7.02
C LYS A 82 -5.26 -6.88 7.53
N SER A 83 -4.97 -6.40 8.75
CA SER A 83 -5.64 -5.22 9.32
C SER A 83 -5.31 -3.92 8.57
N LEU A 84 -4.15 -3.89 7.91
CA LEU A 84 -3.64 -2.75 7.14
C LEU A 84 -3.88 -2.88 5.63
N ASN A 85 -4.74 -3.80 5.19
CA ASN A 85 -5.07 -4.05 3.78
C ASN A 85 -3.86 -4.45 2.89
N ILE A 86 -2.76 -4.89 3.48
CA ILE A 86 -1.61 -5.40 2.73
C ILE A 86 -2.02 -6.74 2.10
N ASN A 87 -1.95 -6.81 0.77
CA ASN A 87 -2.25 -8.03 0.01
C ASN A 87 -1.05 -8.57 -0.76
N ILE A 88 0.12 -7.96 -0.66
CA ILE A 88 1.36 -8.46 -1.27
C ILE A 88 2.58 -8.18 -0.39
N VAL A 89 3.54 -9.10 -0.40
CA VAL A 89 4.87 -8.92 0.15
C VAL A 89 5.91 -9.14 -0.95
N ARG A 90 6.85 -8.20 -1.11
CA ARG A 90 8.06 -8.39 -1.94
C ARG A 90 9.09 -9.02 -1.02
N LEU A 91 9.25 -10.33 -1.18
CA LEU A 91 10.04 -11.18 -0.29
C LEU A 91 11.42 -11.37 -0.89
N GLY A 92 12.44 -10.90 -0.18
CA GLY A 92 13.82 -11.04 -0.61
C GLY A 92 14.29 -12.49 -0.62
N VAL A 93 14.76 -12.95 -1.77
CA VAL A 93 15.33 -14.28 -2.02
C VAL A 93 16.73 -14.13 -2.61
N HIS A 94 17.74 -14.20 -1.76
CA HIS A 94 19.12 -13.94 -2.17
C HIS A 94 19.73 -15.14 -2.93
N TRP A 95 20.45 -14.86 -4.01
CA TRP A 95 21.19 -15.89 -4.75
C TRP A 95 22.21 -16.62 -3.85
N ALA A 96 22.86 -15.89 -2.95
CA ALA A 96 23.75 -16.44 -1.93
C ALA A 96 23.07 -17.47 -0.99
N GLY A 97 21.78 -17.28 -0.71
CA GLY A 97 20.99 -18.22 0.11
C GLY A 97 20.62 -19.48 -0.67
N VAL A 98 20.25 -19.32 -1.95
CA VAL A 98 19.81 -20.43 -2.82
C VAL A 98 20.97 -21.27 -3.34
N GLU A 99 22.08 -20.68 -3.74
CA GLU A 99 23.24 -21.36 -4.34
C GLU A 99 24.55 -21.00 -3.62
N PRO A 100 24.71 -21.40 -2.35
CA PRO A 100 25.89 -21.05 -1.55
C PRO A 100 27.19 -21.66 -2.10
N VAL A 101 27.09 -22.78 -2.84
CA VAL A 101 28.17 -23.42 -3.57
C VAL A 101 27.73 -23.57 -5.02
N ARG A 102 28.58 -23.21 -5.97
CA ARG A 102 28.24 -23.20 -7.39
C ARG A 102 27.72 -24.57 -7.86
N GLY A 103 26.52 -24.57 -8.45
CA GLY A 103 25.79 -25.76 -8.90
C GLY A 103 25.17 -26.60 -7.79
N GLN A 104 25.26 -26.19 -6.52
CA GLN A 104 24.67 -26.89 -5.38
C GLN A 104 23.67 -25.98 -4.67
N TYR A 105 22.40 -26.35 -4.76
CA TYR A 105 21.29 -25.55 -4.26
C TYR A 105 20.90 -25.94 -2.84
N ASN A 106 20.64 -24.95 -2.00
CA ASN A 106 20.28 -25.12 -0.59
C ASN A 106 18.79 -25.39 -0.43
N GLN A 107 18.41 -26.68 -0.43
CA GLN A 107 17.00 -27.07 -0.30
C GLN A 107 16.39 -26.61 1.02
N THR A 108 17.13 -26.62 2.13
CA THR A 108 16.62 -26.13 3.43
C THR A 108 16.18 -24.67 3.34
N TYR A 109 16.96 -23.82 2.66
CA TYR A 109 16.59 -22.42 2.45
C TYR A 109 15.31 -22.31 1.59
N LEU A 110 15.25 -23.06 0.49
CA LEU A 110 14.08 -23.09 -0.40
C LEU A 110 12.82 -23.56 0.33
N ASP A 111 12.91 -24.58 1.19
CA ASP A 111 11.78 -25.12 1.95
C ASP A 111 11.26 -24.13 3.00
N VAL A 112 12.16 -23.42 3.70
CA VAL A 112 11.77 -22.37 4.66
C VAL A 112 11.07 -21.21 3.94
N THR A 113 11.62 -20.75 2.81
CA THR A 113 11.00 -19.71 1.98
C THR A 113 9.65 -20.17 1.43
N GLN A 114 9.53 -21.42 0.98
CA GLN A 114 8.25 -21.99 0.54
C GLN A 114 7.20 -21.97 1.66
N GLY A 115 7.60 -22.29 2.89
CA GLY A 115 6.76 -22.22 4.08
C GLY A 115 6.26 -20.79 4.36
N ILE A 116 7.13 -19.79 4.23
CA ILE A 116 6.77 -18.36 4.36
C ILE A 116 5.75 -17.98 3.30
N ILE A 117 6.02 -18.29 2.01
CA ILE A 117 5.11 -17.98 0.89
C ILE A 117 3.75 -18.65 1.12
N LYS A 118 3.74 -19.92 1.52
CA LYS A 118 2.51 -20.66 1.81
C LYS A 118 1.73 -20.02 2.95
N LYS A 119 2.39 -19.57 4.02
CA LYS A 119 1.74 -18.90 5.15
C LYS A 119 1.08 -17.58 4.74
N LEU A 120 1.75 -16.79 3.90
CA LEU A 120 1.20 -15.56 3.31
C LEU A 120 -0.01 -15.88 2.40
N GLN A 121 0.15 -16.86 1.51
CA GLN A 121 -0.89 -17.31 0.57
C GLN A 121 -2.17 -17.74 1.31
N ASP A 122 -2.03 -18.59 2.33
CA ASP A 122 -3.14 -19.10 3.14
C ASP A 122 -3.89 -17.98 3.87
N ASN A 123 -3.24 -16.81 3.98
CA ASN A 123 -3.80 -15.62 4.60
C ASN A 123 -4.25 -14.54 3.60
N GLY A 124 -4.29 -14.87 2.31
CA GLY A 124 -4.75 -13.96 1.27
C GLY A 124 -3.72 -12.90 0.86
N ILE A 125 -2.44 -13.13 1.15
CA ILE A 125 -1.33 -12.23 0.82
C ILE A 125 -0.47 -12.88 -0.26
N TYR A 126 -0.29 -12.20 -1.38
CA TYR A 126 0.59 -12.62 -2.47
C TYR A 126 2.05 -12.43 -2.11
N THR A 127 2.93 -13.13 -2.81
CA THR A 127 4.37 -12.89 -2.76
C THR A 127 4.88 -12.51 -4.14
N LEU A 128 5.60 -11.39 -4.21
CA LEU A 128 6.56 -11.10 -5.27
C LEU A 128 7.91 -11.63 -4.80
N VAL A 129 8.42 -12.67 -5.45
CA VAL A 129 9.72 -13.28 -5.09
C VAL A 129 10.82 -12.45 -5.73
N ASP A 130 11.61 -11.76 -4.93
CA ASP A 130 12.59 -10.80 -5.38
C ASP A 130 14.01 -11.32 -5.24
N GLN A 131 14.76 -11.43 -6.35
CA GLN A 131 16.19 -11.65 -6.25
C GLN A 131 16.88 -10.36 -5.82
N HIS A 132 16.94 -10.19 -4.51
CA HIS A 132 17.45 -8.98 -3.91
C HIS A 132 18.98 -8.92 -3.94
N GLN A 133 19.52 -7.73 -4.23
CA GLN A 133 20.93 -7.39 -4.15
C GLN A 133 21.10 -5.89 -3.91
N ASP A 134 22.16 -5.51 -3.20
CA ASP A 134 22.68 -4.13 -3.17
C ASP A 134 24.20 -4.24 -3.32
N VAL A 135 24.80 -3.49 -4.24
CA VAL A 135 26.26 -3.54 -4.50
C VAL A 135 26.75 -4.98 -4.77
N TRP A 136 25.84 -5.82 -5.28
CA TRP A 136 26.02 -7.18 -5.75
C TRP A 136 26.45 -8.26 -4.75
N ALA A 137 27.55 -8.11 -4.02
CA ALA A 137 28.17 -9.20 -3.25
C ALA A 137 28.89 -8.74 -1.98
N ALA A 138 29.02 -9.62 -1.00
CA ALA A 138 29.68 -9.33 0.28
C ALA A 138 31.14 -8.87 0.12
N GLN A 139 31.87 -9.43 -0.85
CA GLN A 139 33.24 -9.01 -1.17
C GLN A 139 33.35 -7.54 -1.65
N LEU A 140 32.22 -6.93 -1.99
CA LEU A 140 32.10 -5.56 -2.51
C LEU A 140 31.37 -4.64 -1.53
N CYS A 141 31.29 -5.01 -0.25
CA CYS A 141 30.45 -4.34 0.77
C CYS A 141 28.94 -4.35 0.44
N GLY A 142 28.51 -5.33 -0.35
CA GLY A 142 27.12 -5.52 -0.77
C GLY A 142 26.51 -6.84 -0.33
N HIS A 143 25.39 -7.19 -0.94
CA HIS A 143 24.64 -8.42 -0.69
C HIS A 143 23.99 -8.91 -1.98
N GLY A 144 23.64 -10.20 -2.05
CA GLY A 144 22.88 -10.78 -3.17
C GLY A 144 23.54 -12.01 -3.75
N ALA A 145 24.69 -11.84 -4.42
CA ALA A 145 25.43 -12.90 -5.08
C ALA A 145 26.24 -13.76 -4.08
N PRO A 146 26.40 -15.06 -4.37
CA PRO A 146 27.16 -15.98 -3.51
C PRO A 146 28.66 -15.67 -3.50
N LEU A 147 29.35 -16.06 -2.41
CA LEU A 147 30.79 -15.83 -2.24
C LEU A 147 31.64 -16.43 -3.37
N TRP A 148 31.19 -17.49 -4.03
CA TRP A 148 31.92 -18.06 -5.15
C TRP A 148 31.91 -17.18 -6.41
N PHE A 149 31.03 -16.17 -6.50
CA PHE A 149 30.89 -15.30 -7.65
C PHE A 149 32.14 -14.43 -7.85
N VAL A 150 32.41 -13.50 -6.93
CA VAL A 150 33.49 -12.52 -7.08
C VAL A 150 34.85 -13.18 -6.84
N LYS A 151 35.77 -13.06 -7.79
CA LYS A 151 37.15 -13.55 -7.65
C LYS A 151 38.15 -12.42 -7.42
N PRO A 152 39.13 -12.60 -6.53
CA PRO A 152 40.06 -11.54 -6.12
C PRO A 152 41.04 -11.10 -7.21
N ASP A 153 41.18 -11.88 -8.29
CA ASP A 153 42.07 -11.65 -9.43
C ASP A 153 41.37 -10.99 -10.63
N TRP A 154 40.06 -10.75 -10.55
CA TRP A 154 39.29 -10.08 -11.61
C TRP A 154 39.69 -8.62 -11.84
N VAL A 155 40.16 -7.96 -10.78
CA VAL A 155 40.69 -6.60 -10.79
C VAL A 155 42.03 -6.55 -10.06
N THR A 156 42.86 -5.57 -10.40
CA THR A 156 44.14 -5.37 -9.70
C THR A 156 43.88 -5.02 -8.23
N PRO A 157 44.83 -5.28 -7.30
CA PRO A 157 44.63 -4.95 -5.88
C PRO A 157 44.23 -3.49 -5.66
N ALA A 158 44.80 -2.55 -6.41
CA ALA A 158 44.45 -1.13 -6.32
C ALA A 158 42.99 -0.84 -6.73
N HIS A 159 42.37 -1.70 -7.55
CA HIS A 159 41.01 -1.55 -8.10
C HIS A 159 39.96 -2.41 -7.39
N ARG A 160 40.29 -3.06 -6.27
CA ARG A 160 39.32 -3.91 -5.55
C ARG A 160 38.19 -3.13 -4.88
N MET A 161 38.48 -1.93 -4.38
CA MET A 161 37.51 -0.98 -3.82
C MET A 161 38.06 0.48 -3.79
N PRO A 162 38.60 1.10 -4.86
CA PRO A 162 39.07 2.49 -4.80
C PRO A 162 38.06 3.52 -5.35
N TYR A 163 36.77 3.41 -5.04
CA TYR A 163 35.85 4.53 -4.95
C TYR A 163 34.61 4.16 -4.10
N PRO A 164 34.21 4.99 -3.12
CA PRO A 164 34.74 6.30 -2.70
C PRO A 164 36.04 6.27 -1.87
N GLN A 165 36.70 5.12 -1.75
CA GLN A 165 37.84 4.91 -0.84
C GLN A 165 39.17 5.16 -1.55
N LYS A 166 40.21 5.46 -0.76
CA LYS A 166 41.58 5.67 -1.28
C LYS A 166 42.38 4.37 -1.44
N ALA A 167 41.99 3.33 -0.71
CA ALA A 167 42.62 2.02 -0.73
C ALA A 167 41.57 0.96 -0.36
N PRO A 168 41.71 -0.29 -0.84
CA PRO A 168 40.82 -1.37 -0.44
C PRO A 168 40.88 -1.63 1.05
N PHE A 169 39.74 -2.03 1.63
CA PHE A 169 39.69 -2.48 3.00
C PHE A 169 40.46 -3.79 3.21
N PRO A 170 40.95 -4.04 4.43
CA PRO A 170 41.34 -5.39 4.85
C PRO A 170 40.17 -6.35 4.66
N VAL A 171 40.47 -7.60 4.29
CA VAL A 171 39.46 -8.63 4.05
C VAL A 171 39.78 -9.90 4.81
N ASP A 172 38.75 -10.69 5.10
CA ASP A 172 38.88 -12.03 5.66
C ASP A 172 39.39 -13.06 4.64
N ALA A 173 39.40 -14.34 5.01
CA ALA A 173 39.81 -15.44 4.13
C ALA A 173 38.91 -15.63 2.89
N ASN A 174 37.67 -15.11 2.92
CA ASN A 174 36.73 -15.15 1.81
C ASN A 174 36.79 -13.88 0.94
N GLY A 175 37.66 -12.93 1.27
CA GLY A 175 37.75 -11.66 0.57
C GLY A 175 36.65 -10.68 0.97
N VAL A 176 36.01 -10.86 2.13
CA VAL A 176 34.92 -10.01 2.63
C VAL A 176 35.49 -8.96 3.60
N PRO A 177 35.26 -7.65 3.38
CA PRO A 177 35.59 -6.61 4.35
C PRO A 177 34.71 -6.70 5.61
N SER A 178 35.13 -6.05 6.70
CA SER A 178 34.31 -6.04 7.92
C SER A 178 33.06 -5.14 7.78
N ASP A 179 31.98 -5.46 8.49
CA ASP A 179 30.78 -4.61 8.54
C ASP A 179 31.11 -3.18 8.99
N ALA A 180 32.07 -3.02 9.90
CA ALA A 180 32.51 -1.70 10.36
C ALA A 180 33.15 -0.88 9.23
N ASP A 181 33.95 -1.53 8.39
CA ASP A 181 34.56 -0.89 7.22
C ASP A 181 33.51 -0.53 6.18
N CYS A 182 32.62 -1.47 5.84
CA CYS A 182 31.54 -1.25 4.87
C CYS A 182 30.55 -0.17 5.33
N ASN A 183 30.28 -0.05 6.62
CA ASN A 183 29.43 1.01 7.17
C ASN A 183 30.13 2.38 7.28
N SER A 184 31.43 2.47 7.00
CA SER A 184 32.18 3.73 7.02
C SER A 184 32.03 4.58 5.74
N ILE A 185 31.35 4.04 4.74
CA ILE A 185 31.18 4.63 3.40
C ILE A 185 29.69 4.72 3.08
N ASP A 186 29.33 5.64 2.18
CA ASP A 186 27.99 5.63 1.60
C ASP A 186 27.91 4.45 0.61
N TRP A 187 27.07 3.46 0.92
CA TRP A 187 26.95 2.25 0.13
C TRP A 187 26.46 2.54 -1.29
N SER A 188 25.64 3.58 -1.48
CA SER A 188 24.99 3.87 -2.76
C SER A 188 25.99 4.36 -3.81
N VAL A 189 27.04 5.07 -3.38
CA VAL A 189 28.10 5.54 -4.30
C VAL A 189 29.09 4.44 -4.67
N SER A 190 29.11 3.31 -3.94
CA SER A 190 29.95 2.15 -4.25
C SER A 190 29.59 1.49 -5.58
N TYR A 191 28.39 1.73 -6.12
CA TYR A 191 28.04 1.28 -7.49
C TYR A 191 28.98 1.85 -8.57
N LEU A 192 29.64 2.98 -8.30
CA LEU A 192 30.62 3.60 -9.19
C LEU A 192 32.03 2.99 -9.06
N ASP A 193 32.21 1.97 -8.22
CA ASP A 193 33.50 1.30 -8.07
C ASP A 193 33.83 0.39 -9.27
N TYR A 194 35.13 0.27 -9.57
CA TYR A 194 35.67 -0.61 -10.62
C TYR A 194 35.26 -2.08 -10.42
N ALA A 195 35.37 -2.60 -9.20
CA ALA A 195 35.09 -4.00 -8.92
C ALA A 195 33.59 -4.31 -9.05
N VAL A 196 32.72 -3.37 -8.67
CA VAL A 196 31.27 -3.50 -8.83
C VAL A 196 30.89 -3.49 -10.31
N GLY A 197 31.36 -2.49 -11.07
CA GLY A 197 31.14 -2.44 -12.51
C GLY A 197 31.64 -3.71 -13.21
N ASN A 198 32.84 -4.18 -12.88
CA ASN A 198 33.42 -5.38 -13.46
C ASN A 198 32.61 -6.65 -13.14
N ALA A 199 32.12 -6.80 -11.90
CA ALA A 199 31.31 -7.94 -11.49
C ALA A 199 29.99 -8.02 -12.29
N PHE A 200 29.27 -6.90 -12.41
CA PHE A 200 28.07 -6.83 -13.25
C PHE A 200 28.39 -7.06 -14.73
N GLY A 201 29.46 -6.45 -15.26
CA GLY A 201 29.88 -6.66 -16.64
C GLY A 201 30.18 -8.13 -16.96
N ARG A 202 30.80 -8.86 -16.02
CA ARG A 202 31.06 -10.31 -16.17
C ARG A 202 29.77 -11.14 -16.15
N LEU A 203 28.79 -10.79 -15.31
CA LEU A 203 27.47 -11.41 -15.34
C LEU A 203 26.82 -11.24 -16.72
N TYR A 204 26.70 -10.01 -17.21
CA TYR A 204 26.02 -9.70 -18.46
C TYR A 204 26.71 -10.31 -19.69
N ASN A 205 28.05 -10.33 -19.71
CA ASN A 205 28.82 -10.97 -20.77
C ASN A 205 28.91 -12.50 -20.66
N ASN A 206 28.22 -13.10 -19.68
CA ASN A 206 28.29 -14.53 -19.37
C ASN A 206 29.73 -15.04 -19.18
N TYR A 207 30.63 -14.19 -18.68
CA TYR A 207 32.00 -14.57 -18.40
C TYR A 207 31.99 -15.72 -17.40
N ASP A 208 32.83 -16.75 -17.62
CA ASP A 208 32.84 -17.95 -16.79
C ASP A 208 31.43 -18.54 -16.59
N ASN A 209 30.53 -18.47 -17.57
CA ASN A 209 29.15 -18.98 -17.48
C ASN A 209 28.32 -18.39 -16.31
N LEU A 210 28.62 -17.18 -15.86
CA LEU A 210 27.92 -16.56 -14.72
C LEU A 210 26.45 -16.24 -15.02
N GLY A 211 26.14 -15.78 -16.24
CA GLY A 211 24.76 -15.58 -16.67
C GLY A 211 23.98 -16.89 -16.80
N ASP A 212 24.64 -17.98 -17.18
CA ASP A 212 24.02 -19.32 -17.20
C ASP A 212 23.74 -19.82 -15.77
N ALA A 213 24.67 -19.58 -14.83
CA ALA A 213 24.46 -19.91 -13.43
C ALA A 213 23.29 -19.12 -12.82
N TRP A 214 23.20 -17.82 -13.11
CA TRP A 214 22.07 -16.98 -12.68
C TRP A 214 20.73 -17.46 -13.28
N ALA A 215 20.71 -17.87 -14.55
CA ALA A 215 19.52 -18.45 -15.16
C ALA A 215 19.14 -19.81 -14.53
N ALA A 216 20.14 -20.63 -14.18
CA ALA A 216 19.92 -21.90 -13.47
C ALA A 216 19.36 -21.67 -12.05
N TYR A 217 19.84 -20.66 -11.33
CA TYR A 217 19.24 -20.20 -10.07
C TYR A 217 17.75 -19.90 -10.23
N TRP A 218 17.37 -19.13 -11.26
CA TRP A 218 15.97 -18.78 -11.50
C TRP A 218 15.11 -20.00 -11.85
N LYS A 219 15.65 -20.95 -12.61
CA LYS A 219 14.96 -22.23 -12.84
C LYS A 219 14.70 -22.98 -11.53
N VAL A 220 15.66 -23.01 -10.61
CA VAL A 220 15.49 -23.65 -9.30
C VAL A 220 14.43 -22.95 -8.46
N VAL A 221 14.49 -21.62 -8.35
CA VAL A 221 13.48 -20.81 -7.65
C VAL A 221 12.08 -21.08 -8.20
N ALA A 222 11.91 -21.01 -9.53
CA ALA A 222 10.63 -21.27 -10.17
C ALA A 222 10.14 -22.70 -9.94
N THR A 223 11.03 -23.71 -10.05
CA THR A 223 10.69 -25.13 -9.80
C THR A 223 10.12 -25.34 -8.40
N ASN A 224 10.60 -24.60 -7.39
CA ASN A 224 10.15 -24.78 -6.01
C ASN A 224 8.82 -24.06 -5.72
N TYR A 225 8.53 -22.96 -6.43
CA TYR A 225 7.43 -22.07 -6.04
C TYR A 225 6.26 -21.98 -7.04
N HIS A 226 6.41 -22.44 -8.29
CA HIS A 226 5.41 -22.23 -9.35
C HIS A 226 4.01 -22.82 -9.07
N ASN A 227 3.94 -23.86 -8.23
CA ASN A 227 2.70 -24.52 -7.84
C ASN A 227 1.92 -23.77 -6.76
N LEU A 228 2.47 -22.70 -6.18
CA LEU A 228 1.81 -21.86 -5.18
C LEU A 228 1.04 -20.73 -5.88
N PRO A 229 -0.32 -20.71 -5.84
CA PRO A 229 -1.11 -19.61 -6.38
C PRO A 229 -0.77 -18.23 -5.80
N GLY A 230 -0.20 -18.22 -4.60
CA GLY A 230 0.29 -17.03 -3.88
C GLY A 230 1.46 -16.33 -4.53
N VAL A 231 2.22 -17.01 -5.38
CA VAL A 231 3.33 -16.37 -6.11
C VAL A 231 2.74 -15.52 -7.23
N MET A 232 2.74 -14.20 -7.02
CA MET A 232 2.29 -13.22 -8.01
C MET A 232 3.29 -13.16 -9.17
N GLY A 233 4.58 -13.13 -8.84
CA GLY A 233 5.63 -12.99 -9.82
C GLY A 233 7.04 -13.26 -9.29
N TYR A 234 7.98 -13.26 -10.21
CA TYR A 234 9.43 -13.36 -9.99
C TYR A 234 10.09 -12.04 -10.41
N ASP A 235 10.62 -11.27 -9.47
CA ASP A 235 11.40 -10.06 -9.73
C ASP A 235 12.85 -10.42 -10.01
N LEU A 236 13.24 -10.32 -11.29
CA LEU A 236 14.46 -10.93 -11.81
C LEU A 236 15.73 -10.43 -11.10
N MET A 237 15.78 -9.16 -10.74
CA MET A 237 16.88 -8.56 -10.02
C MET A 237 16.48 -7.18 -9.50
N ASN A 238 16.65 -6.99 -8.20
CA ASN A 238 16.56 -5.68 -7.56
C ASN A 238 17.62 -4.72 -8.11
N GLU A 239 17.23 -3.52 -8.54
CA GLU A 239 18.11 -2.38 -8.85
C GLU A 239 19.35 -2.76 -9.68
N PRO A 240 19.18 -3.31 -10.90
CA PRO A 240 20.30 -3.78 -11.71
C PRO A 240 21.24 -2.62 -12.06
N TRP A 241 22.54 -2.80 -11.82
CA TRP A 241 23.55 -1.83 -12.25
C TRP A 241 23.84 -1.96 -13.74
N VAL A 242 24.38 -0.90 -14.35
CA VAL A 242 24.54 -0.81 -15.79
C VAL A 242 25.59 -1.76 -16.40
N GLY A 243 26.46 -2.35 -15.58
CA GLY A 243 27.60 -3.17 -16.03
C GLY A 243 28.94 -2.49 -15.80
N ASP A 244 29.94 -2.87 -16.60
CA ASP A 244 31.32 -2.35 -16.49
C ASP A 244 31.44 -0.95 -17.10
N HIS A 245 30.87 0.01 -16.38
CA HIS A 245 30.87 1.43 -16.72
C HIS A 245 32.27 2.07 -16.70
N MET A 246 33.25 1.42 -16.06
CA MET A 246 34.64 1.88 -16.09
C MET A 246 35.32 1.52 -17.41
N ALA A 247 34.97 0.36 -17.99
CA ALA A 247 35.39 -0.01 -19.33
C ALA A 247 34.57 0.69 -20.44
N ASP A 248 33.26 0.86 -20.24
CA ASP A 248 32.37 1.59 -21.16
C ASP A 248 31.49 2.59 -20.41
N PRO A 249 31.92 3.86 -20.29
CA PRO A 249 31.16 4.92 -19.62
C PRO A 249 29.81 5.23 -20.30
N THR A 250 29.60 4.81 -21.57
CA THR A 250 28.32 5.06 -22.26
C THR A 250 27.17 4.31 -21.61
N LEU A 251 27.45 3.23 -20.86
CA LEU A 251 26.47 2.47 -20.10
C LEU A 251 25.74 3.30 -19.04
N LEU A 252 26.34 4.40 -18.55
CA LEU A 252 25.69 5.33 -17.61
C LEU A 252 24.65 6.26 -18.27
N THR A 253 24.55 6.23 -19.59
CA THR A 253 23.49 6.98 -20.29
C THR A 253 22.16 6.22 -20.11
N PRO A 254 21.11 6.87 -19.59
CA PRO A 254 19.83 6.21 -19.36
C PRO A 254 19.31 5.44 -20.58
N GLY A 255 18.85 4.21 -20.36
CA GLY A 255 18.35 3.30 -21.39
C GLY A 255 19.42 2.57 -22.22
N VAL A 256 20.71 2.92 -22.14
CA VAL A 256 21.75 2.23 -22.96
C VAL A 256 22.02 0.82 -22.43
N ALA A 257 22.10 0.67 -21.11
CA ALA A 257 22.38 -0.62 -20.49
C ALA A 257 21.19 -1.60 -20.62
N ASP A 258 19.96 -1.11 -20.66
CA ASP A 258 18.73 -1.90 -20.79
C ASP A 258 18.82 -2.86 -21.97
N GLY A 259 18.97 -2.33 -23.18
CA GLY A 259 18.99 -3.15 -24.40
C GLY A 259 20.30 -3.91 -24.60
N ARG A 260 21.44 -3.36 -24.14
CA ARG A 260 22.77 -3.97 -24.35
C ARG A 260 23.07 -5.11 -23.38
N ASN A 261 22.81 -4.89 -22.09
CA ASN A 261 23.28 -5.75 -21.01
C ASN A 261 22.12 -6.48 -20.33
N LEU A 262 21.04 -5.76 -20.00
CA LEU A 262 19.95 -6.31 -19.20
C LEU A 262 19.02 -7.21 -20.04
N GLU A 263 18.59 -6.77 -21.22
CA GLU A 263 17.64 -7.48 -22.08
C GLU A 263 18.09 -8.92 -22.41
N PRO A 264 19.36 -9.17 -22.80
CA PRO A 264 19.83 -10.53 -23.06
C PRO A 264 19.79 -11.42 -21.81
N LEU A 265 20.19 -10.90 -20.64
CA LEU A 265 20.17 -11.66 -19.40
C LEU A 265 18.73 -11.94 -18.94
N TRP A 266 17.84 -10.95 -19.01
CA TRP A 266 16.43 -11.13 -18.67
C TRP A 266 15.75 -12.15 -19.57
N ASN A 267 16.02 -12.14 -20.88
CA ASN A 267 15.55 -13.17 -21.79
C ASN A 267 16.07 -14.56 -21.40
N LYS A 268 17.34 -14.67 -20.98
CA LYS A 268 17.92 -15.94 -20.50
C LYS A 268 17.22 -16.45 -19.24
N GLY A 269 17.00 -15.57 -18.26
CA GLY A 269 16.28 -15.90 -17.01
C GLY A 269 14.84 -16.30 -17.27
N ASN A 270 14.12 -15.51 -18.07
CA ASN A 270 12.75 -15.83 -18.47
C ASN A 270 12.67 -17.18 -19.20
N ALA A 271 13.58 -17.48 -20.13
CA ALA A 271 13.61 -18.79 -20.80
C ALA A 271 13.83 -19.96 -19.81
N ALA A 272 14.69 -19.77 -18.81
CA ALA A 272 14.94 -20.76 -17.76
C ALA A 272 13.71 -20.99 -16.87
N ILE A 273 13.04 -19.91 -16.45
CA ILE A 273 11.77 -19.97 -15.70
C ILE A 273 10.70 -20.68 -16.53
N ARG A 274 10.52 -20.27 -17.80
CA ARG A 274 9.49 -20.84 -18.69
C ARG A 274 9.70 -22.30 -19.04
N SER A 275 10.89 -22.86 -18.77
CA SER A 275 11.13 -24.29 -18.88
C SER A 275 10.44 -25.13 -17.80
N VAL A 276 9.95 -24.50 -16.71
CA VAL A 276 9.28 -25.16 -15.57
C VAL A 276 7.98 -24.47 -15.13
N ASP A 277 7.81 -23.18 -15.42
CA ASP A 277 6.64 -22.37 -15.07
C ASP A 277 6.19 -21.52 -16.25
N ASP A 278 5.06 -21.87 -16.84
CA ASP A 278 4.50 -21.21 -18.00
C ASP A 278 3.52 -20.07 -17.65
N THR A 279 3.19 -19.80 -16.38
CA THR A 279 2.09 -18.89 -16.01
C THR A 279 2.50 -17.70 -15.16
N THR A 280 3.39 -17.88 -14.19
CA THR A 280 3.73 -16.83 -13.20
C THR A 280 4.36 -15.62 -13.88
N ILE A 281 4.04 -14.40 -13.42
CA ILE A 281 4.52 -13.16 -14.05
C ILE A 281 6.03 -13.01 -13.82
N VAL A 282 6.78 -12.73 -14.88
CA VAL A 282 8.20 -12.38 -14.77
C VAL A 282 8.32 -10.85 -14.72
N MET A 283 8.73 -10.35 -13.56
CA MET A 283 8.95 -8.94 -13.29
C MET A 283 10.38 -8.57 -13.65
N PHE A 284 10.58 -7.42 -14.31
CA PHE A 284 11.92 -6.98 -14.72
C PHE A 284 12.13 -5.49 -14.45
N GLU A 285 13.35 -5.16 -14.03
CA GLU A 285 13.80 -3.81 -13.73
C GLU A 285 14.81 -3.32 -14.78
N GLY A 286 14.91 -1.99 -14.91
CA GLY A 286 16.04 -1.29 -15.51
C GLY A 286 16.85 -0.59 -14.42
N PRO A 287 17.97 0.07 -14.75
CA PRO A 287 18.75 0.83 -13.77
C PRO A 287 17.88 1.88 -13.07
N THR A 288 18.01 2.00 -11.75
CA THR A 288 17.11 2.83 -10.92
C THR A 288 17.04 4.30 -11.40
N PHE A 289 18.14 4.85 -11.92
CA PHE A 289 18.19 6.24 -12.40
C PHE A 289 17.59 6.47 -13.80
N ASP A 290 17.08 5.45 -14.46
CA ASP A 290 16.50 5.59 -15.80
C ASP A 290 15.28 6.52 -15.82
N ILE A 291 15.24 7.36 -16.86
CA ILE A 291 14.09 8.23 -17.13
C ILE A 291 13.03 7.46 -17.91
N LEU A 292 13.43 6.93 -19.07
CA LEU A 292 12.68 6.02 -19.93
C LEU A 292 13.53 4.77 -20.13
N SER A 293 12.88 3.62 -20.20
CA SER A 293 13.55 2.37 -20.44
C SER A 293 14.05 2.28 -21.88
N GLY A 294 15.23 1.69 -22.04
CA GLY A 294 15.80 1.36 -23.35
C GLY A 294 15.59 -0.08 -23.82
N PHE A 295 14.81 -0.90 -23.12
CA PHE A 295 14.46 -2.25 -23.58
C PHE A 295 13.78 -2.20 -24.95
N ASN A 296 14.17 -3.06 -25.88
CA ASN A 296 13.50 -3.22 -27.17
C ASN A 296 12.21 -4.04 -27.00
N ASN A 297 12.29 -5.11 -26.21
CA ASN A 297 11.17 -5.98 -25.86
C ASN A 297 11.18 -6.30 -24.37
N VAL A 298 10.02 -6.68 -23.84
CA VAL A 298 9.96 -7.36 -22.54
C VAL A 298 10.66 -8.72 -22.61
N PRO A 299 11.06 -9.31 -21.45
CA PRO A 299 11.58 -10.67 -21.41
C PRO A 299 10.61 -11.68 -22.06
N GLY A 300 11.07 -12.45 -23.05
CA GLY A 300 10.23 -13.39 -23.80
C GLY A 300 9.29 -12.77 -24.85
N GLY A 301 9.14 -11.44 -24.87
CA GLY A 301 8.60 -10.69 -26.01
C GLY A 301 7.08 -10.60 -26.18
N ASP A 302 6.26 -11.32 -25.41
CA ASP A 302 4.78 -11.29 -25.60
C ASP A 302 4.03 -10.28 -24.72
N GLY A 303 4.65 -9.78 -23.64
CA GLY A 303 4.04 -8.79 -22.73
C GLY A 303 2.93 -9.32 -21.83
N SER A 304 2.36 -10.48 -22.16
CA SER A 304 1.21 -11.08 -21.50
C SER A 304 1.56 -11.79 -20.19
N LYS A 305 2.84 -12.10 -19.95
CA LYS A 305 3.32 -12.76 -18.72
C LYS A 305 4.55 -12.10 -18.13
N THR A 306 4.68 -10.81 -18.39
CA THR A 306 5.74 -9.96 -17.87
C THR A 306 5.17 -8.68 -17.34
N ALA A 307 5.88 -8.01 -16.45
CA ALA A 307 5.59 -6.63 -16.06
C ALA A 307 6.87 -5.92 -15.61
N ASN A 308 6.87 -4.61 -15.73
CA ASN A 308 7.98 -3.79 -15.28
C ASN A 308 7.89 -3.59 -13.76
N SER A 309 8.94 -3.99 -13.05
CA SER A 309 9.22 -3.58 -11.68
C SER A 309 10.01 -2.26 -11.75
N TYR A 310 9.69 -1.29 -10.89
CA TYR A 310 10.42 -0.02 -10.84
C TYR A 310 10.32 0.65 -9.48
N HIS A 311 11.32 1.48 -9.16
CA HIS A 311 11.41 2.17 -7.88
C HIS A 311 11.19 3.68 -8.01
N TYR A 312 10.98 4.34 -6.87
CA TYR A 312 11.08 5.77 -6.75
C TYR A 312 11.77 6.20 -5.45
N TYR A 313 12.95 6.78 -5.62
CA TYR A 313 13.68 7.53 -4.60
C TYR A 313 14.17 8.85 -5.21
N LYS A 314 14.26 9.90 -4.40
CA LYS A 314 14.71 11.21 -4.91
C LYS A 314 15.85 11.73 -4.03
N PRO A 315 17.13 11.55 -4.43
CA PRO A 315 17.67 10.83 -5.61
C PRO A 315 17.48 9.29 -5.57
N PRO A 316 17.70 8.54 -6.67
CA PRO A 316 18.32 8.95 -7.93
C PRO A 316 17.35 9.36 -9.05
N GLN A 317 16.04 9.12 -8.92
CA GLN A 317 15.10 9.54 -9.96
C GLN A 317 15.02 11.06 -10.08
N LEU A 318 14.96 11.53 -11.31
CA LEU A 318 14.81 12.94 -11.65
C LEU A 318 13.32 13.32 -11.68
N GLY A 319 12.95 14.40 -10.98
CA GLY A 319 11.60 14.96 -11.04
C GLY A 319 10.70 14.58 -9.86
N SER A 320 9.41 14.48 -10.11
CA SER A 320 8.39 14.08 -9.12
C SER A 320 7.98 12.64 -9.33
N ILE A 321 7.38 12.01 -8.31
CA ILE A 321 6.86 10.64 -8.43
C ILE A 321 5.81 10.51 -9.55
N GLU A 322 4.95 11.53 -9.73
CA GLU A 322 4.00 11.56 -10.84
C GLU A 322 4.72 11.51 -12.20
N THR A 323 5.86 12.19 -12.34
CA THR A 323 6.65 12.16 -13.58
C THR A 323 7.24 10.77 -13.82
N THR A 324 7.80 10.15 -12.78
CA THR A 324 8.32 8.78 -12.84
C THR A 324 7.22 7.80 -13.25
N ILE A 325 6.06 7.80 -12.57
CA ILE A 325 4.93 6.93 -12.90
C ILE A 325 4.48 7.13 -14.35
N LYS A 326 4.34 8.37 -14.82
CA LYS A 326 3.97 8.65 -16.23
C LYS A 326 4.99 8.09 -17.21
N ASN A 327 6.28 8.13 -16.89
CA ASN A 327 7.32 7.55 -17.73
C ASN A 327 7.25 6.03 -17.76
N ARG A 328 7.01 5.38 -16.60
CA ARG A 328 6.80 3.93 -16.53
C ARG A 328 5.57 3.47 -17.31
N ILE A 329 4.47 4.23 -17.26
CA ILE A 329 3.27 3.97 -18.07
C ILE A 329 3.55 4.09 -19.57
N LYS A 330 4.36 5.07 -20.00
CA LYS A 330 4.78 5.17 -21.41
C LYS A 330 5.57 3.94 -21.84
N ASP A 331 6.47 3.45 -21.00
CA ASP A 331 7.22 2.23 -21.28
C ASP A 331 6.34 0.99 -21.27
N ALA A 332 5.45 0.84 -20.30
CA ALA A 332 4.48 -0.26 -20.26
C ALA A 332 3.60 -0.28 -21.53
N THR A 333 3.19 0.89 -22.01
CA THR A 333 2.45 1.04 -23.27
C THR A 333 3.29 0.60 -24.48
N ARG A 334 4.53 1.10 -24.57
CA ARG A 334 5.46 0.80 -25.68
C ARG A 334 5.83 -0.68 -25.73
N LEU A 335 6.10 -1.27 -24.57
CA LEU A 335 6.51 -2.65 -24.38
C LEU A 335 5.32 -3.62 -24.28
N ARG A 336 4.07 -3.12 -24.32
CA ARG A 336 2.83 -3.90 -24.26
C ARG A 336 2.72 -4.77 -23.00
N THR A 337 2.94 -4.16 -21.85
CA THR A 337 3.06 -4.83 -20.56
C THR A 337 2.39 -4.01 -19.44
N SER A 338 2.56 -4.42 -18.19
CA SER A 338 2.11 -3.69 -16.98
C SER A 338 3.31 -3.15 -16.19
N GLY A 339 3.04 -2.35 -15.14
CA GLY A 339 4.02 -1.81 -14.21
C GLY A 339 3.64 -2.04 -12.74
N MET A 340 4.62 -1.97 -11.84
CA MET A 340 4.42 -1.90 -10.39
C MET A 340 5.53 -1.06 -9.74
N LEU A 341 5.17 -0.15 -8.84
CA LEU A 341 6.10 0.60 -8.00
C LEU A 341 6.55 -0.31 -6.83
N THR A 342 7.57 -1.11 -7.05
CA THR A 342 8.00 -2.18 -6.12
C THR A 342 8.80 -1.67 -4.93
N GLU A 343 9.33 -0.44 -5.02
CA GLU A 343 9.92 0.26 -3.88
C GLU A 343 9.75 1.78 -3.93
N PHE A 344 9.53 2.35 -2.75
CA PHE A 344 9.64 3.77 -2.43
C PHE A 344 9.74 3.91 -0.91
N GLN A 345 10.14 5.09 -0.45
CA GLN A 345 10.41 5.34 0.97
C GLN A 345 9.24 4.95 1.89
N PHE A 346 9.56 4.25 2.97
CA PHE A 346 8.76 4.01 4.18
C PHE A 346 9.75 3.93 5.37
N TRP A 347 10.64 4.92 5.50
CA TRP A 347 11.80 4.84 6.41
C TRP A 347 11.51 5.27 7.85
N ASP A 348 10.68 6.28 8.04
CA ASP A 348 10.38 6.85 9.36
C ASP A 348 8.98 7.50 9.39
N ASN A 349 8.50 7.80 10.59
CA ASN A 349 7.18 8.39 10.84
C ASN A 349 7.21 9.92 11.03
N SER A 350 8.28 10.62 10.64
CA SER A 350 8.32 12.07 10.70
C SER A 350 7.25 12.69 9.78
N PRO A 351 6.71 13.87 10.10
CA PRO A 351 5.68 14.51 9.26
C PRO A 351 6.09 14.71 7.79
N ALA A 352 7.38 14.96 7.53
CA ALA A 352 7.91 15.10 6.18
C ALA A 352 7.92 13.76 5.43
N SER A 353 8.40 12.69 6.06
CA SER A 353 8.40 11.35 5.49
C SER A 353 6.98 10.84 5.24
N VAL A 354 6.06 11.03 6.20
CA VAL A 354 4.64 10.70 6.06
C VAL A 354 3.98 11.43 4.88
N ALA A 355 4.28 12.72 4.68
CA ALA A 355 3.74 13.48 3.56
C ALA A 355 4.22 12.95 2.20
N LEU A 356 5.50 12.58 2.09
CA LEU A 356 6.07 12.00 0.87
C LEU A 356 5.52 10.60 0.58
N ILE A 357 5.34 9.76 1.60
CA ILE A 357 4.69 8.44 1.48
C ILE A 357 3.24 8.59 1.02
N LEU A 358 2.51 9.55 1.60
CA LEU A 358 1.13 9.83 1.21
C LEU A 358 1.04 10.32 -0.24
N GLU A 359 1.93 11.24 -0.65
CA GLU A 359 2.02 11.67 -2.05
C GLU A 359 2.26 10.46 -2.96
N ALA A 360 3.19 9.58 -2.60
CA ALA A 360 3.53 8.43 -3.41
C ALA A 360 2.36 7.46 -3.61
N THR A 361 1.67 7.08 -2.53
CA THR A 361 0.49 6.20 -2.57
C THR A 361 -0.67 6.85 -3.32
N GLN A 362 -0.90 8.15 -3.16
CA GLN A 362 -1.94 8.88 -3.89
C GLN A 362 -1.65 8.96 -5.40
N GLN A 363 -0.39 9.19 -5.80
CA GLN A 363 -0.04 9.18 -7.23
C GLN A 363 -0.14 7.77 -7.81
N ALA A 364 0.28 6.74 -7.07
CA ALA A 364 0.12 5.35 -7.50
C ALA A 364 -1.37 5.00 -7.74
N ASP A 365 -2.26 5.31 -6.79
CA ASP A 365 -3.71 5.13 -6.92
C ASP A 365 -4.29 5.89 -8.12
N ARG A 366 -3.90 7.17 -8.28
CA ARG A 366 -4.36 8.04 -9.39
C ARG A 366 -4.06 7.46 -10.77
N TYR A 367 -2.95 6.74 -10.88
CA TYR A 367 -2.46 6.14 -12.12
C TYR A 367 -2.65 4.60 -12.15
N MET A 368 -3.43 4.06 -11.21
CA MET A 368 -3.74 2.63 -11.08
C MET A 368 -2.49 1.74 -11.06
N GLN A 369 -1.41 2.22 -10.45
CA GLN A 369 -0.18 1.46 -10.26
C GLN A 369 -0.23 0.76 -8.90
N SER A 370 -0.04 -0.55 -8.91
CA SER A 370 0.26 -1.31 -7.68
C SER A 370 1.56 -0.81 -7.06
N TRP A 371 1.71 -0.95 -5.74
CA TRP A 371 2.87 -0.41 -5.04
C TRP A 371 3.29 -1.22 -3.81
N GLN A 372 4.57 -1.14 -3.45
CA GLN A 372 5.15 -1.77 -2.28
C GLN A 372 6.13 -0.83 -1.57
N GLY A 373 5.88 -0.54 -0.29
CA GLY A 373 6.73 0.36 0.51
C GLY A 373 7.99 -0.31 1.03
N TRP A 374 9.10 0.44 1.13
CA TRP A 374 10.36 0.00 1.75
C TRP A 374 10.51 0.58 3.16
N ALA A 375 10.21 -0.14 4.25
CA ALA A 375 9.86 -1.56 4.31
C ALA A 375 9.07 -1.90 5.59
N TYR A 376 8.56 -3.13 5.71
CA TYR A 376 7.77 -3.59 6.86
C TYR A 376 8.50 -3.42 8.20
N GLU A 377 9.82 -3.57 8.18
CA GLU A 377 10.69 -3.37 9.35
C GLU A 377 10.57 -1.98 9.98
N ASN A 378 10.29 -0.95 9.19
CA ASN A 378 10.20 0.43 9.66
C ASN A 378 8.82 0.77 10.24
N LEU A 379 7.85 -0.13 10.11
CA LEU A 379 6.51 0.07 10.66
C LEU A 379 6.51 0.06 12.21
N TRP A 380 7.52 -0.52 12.85
CA TRP A 380 7.50 -0.84 14.27
C TRP A 380 8.19 0.20 15.15
N ASN A 381 7.54 0.56 16.25
CA ASN A 381 8.18 1.22 17.37
C ASN A 381 8.83 0.17 18.28
N HIS A 382 10.15 0.09 18.26
CA HIS A 382 10.90 -0.94 19.00
C HIS A 382 10.83 -0.81 20.53
N GLN A 383 10.41 0.34 21.07
CA GLN A 383 10.23 0.51 22.52
C GLN A 383 8.88 -0.02 23.00
N THR A 384 7.81 0.22 22.23
CA THR A 384 6.45 -0.19 22.59
C THR A 384 6.04 -1.53 21.99
N VAL A 385 6.77 -2.02 20.98
CA VAL A 385 6.47 -3.25 20.24
C VAL A 385 5.11 -3.14 19.52
N GLU A 386 4.76 -1.93 19.09
CA GLU A 386 3.53 -1.61 18.36
C GLU A 386 3.86 -0.84 17.07
N PRO A 387 3.01 -0.91 16.03
CA PRO A 387 3.23 -0.16 14.81
C PRO A 387 3.06 1.35 15.04
N TYR A 388 3.85 2.17 14.34
CA TYR A 388 3.65 3.61 14.28
C TYR A 388 2.28 3.91 13.64
N PRO A 389 1.33 4.56 14.35
CA PRO A 389 -0.01 4.81 13.83
C PRO A 389 -0.01 5.59 12.51
N GLU A 390 0.94 6.52 12.34
CA GLU A 390 1.06 7.33 11.13
C GLU A 390 1.40 6.48 9.91
N LEU A 391 2.29 5.50 10.05
CA LEU A 391 2.68 4.59 8.97
C LEU A 391 1.62 3.51 8.72
N ALA A 392 1.04 2.96 9.79
CA ALA A 392 -0.04 1.97 9.70
C ALA A 392 -1.22 2.51 8.89
N ARG A 393 -1.59 3.78 9.11
CA ARG A 393 -2.67 4.45 8.37
C ARG A 393 -2.40 4.53 6.86
N LEU A 394 -1.15 4.74 6.44
CA LEU A 394 -0.77 4.85 5.02
C LEU A 394 -0.89 3.52 4.29
N TYR A 395 -0.67 2.39 4.97
CA TYR A 395 -0.97 1.06 4.41
C TYR A 395 -2.49 0.79 4.37
N ALA A 396 -3.21 1.16 5.42
CA ALA A 396 -4.64 0.86 5.64
C ALA A 396 -5.63 1.51 4.67
N ARG A 397 -5.16 2.14 3.59
CA ARG A 397 -5.99 2.76 2.54
C ARG A 397 -7.00 1.75 1.99
N THR A 398 -8.21 2.22 1.70
CA THR A 398 -9.23 1.37 1.06
C THR A 398 -9.00 1.31 -0.44
N TYR A 399 -9.01 0.11 -1.01
CA TYR A 399 -8.84 -0.08 -2.45
C TYR A 399 -9.49 -1.37 -2.95
N ALA A 400 -9.84 -1.40 -4.23
CA ALA A 400 -10.28 -2.58 -4.93
C ALA A 400 -9.08 -3.48 -5.26
N GLU A 401 -8.93 -4.60 -4.55
CA GLU A 401 -7.91 -5.60 -4.88
C GLU A 401 -8.29 -6.43 -6.11
N ALA A 402 -9.60 -6.47 -6.44
CA ALA A 402 -10.10 -7.14 -7.63
C ALA A 402 -11.37 -6.47 -8.19
N THR A 403 -11.50 -6.38 -9.51
CA THR A 403 -12.77 -6.06 -10.19
C THR A 403 -13.13 -7.14 -11.20
N ALA A 404 -14.41 -7.48 -11.29
CA ALA A 404 -14.92 -8.47 -12.24
C ALA A 404 -15.08 -7.88 -13.66
N GLY A 405 -14.02 -7.26 -14.16
CA GLY A 405 -13.98 -6.58 -15.45
C GLY A 405 -12.76 -5.66 -15.57
N ASP A 406 -12.77 -4.74 -16.54
CA ASP A 406 -11.65 -3.82 -16.78
C ASP A 406 -11.81 -2.55 -15.93
N THR A 407 -10.99 -2.39 -14.90
CA THR A 407 -10.96 -1.17 -14.07
C THR A 407 -10.70 0.10 -14.90
N LYS A 408 -11.37 1.20 -14.55
CA LYS A 408 -11.22 2.50 -15.22
C LYS A 408 -10.71 3.59 -14.29
N THR A 409 -11.16 3.59 -13.04
CA THR A 409 -10.74 4.56 -12.03
C THR A 409 -10.73 3.94 -10.64
N LEU A 410 -9.82 4.43 -9.80
CA LEU A 410 -9.70 4.16 -8.37
C LEU A 410 -9.49 5.50 -7.67
N TYR A 411 -10.19 5.75 -6.57
CA TYR A 411 -9.96 6.95 -5.78
C TYR A 411 -10.33 6.72 -4.32
N PHE A 412 -9.35 6.90 -3.43
CA PHE A 412 -9.54 6.92 -1.98
C PHE A 412 -9.33 8.33 -1.46
N GLN A 413 -10.30 8.83 -0.68
CA GLN A 413 -10.20 10.11 -0.01
C GLN A 413 -9.80 9.89 1.46
N ASP A 414 -8.51 10.05 1.75
CA ASP A 414 -7.85 9.76 3.04
C ASP A 414 -8.49 10.37 4.29
N VAL A 415 -9.22 11.46 4.09
CA VAL A 415 -9.72 12.33 5.15
C VAL A 415 -11.16 11.99 5.50
N THR A 416 -11.95 11.51 4.53
CA THR A 416 -13.35 11.11 4.74
C THR A 416 -13.53 9.59 4.74
N ALA A 417 -12.48 8.84 4.39
CA ALA A 417 -12.50 7.41 4.11
C ALA A 417 -13.48 7.01 3.00
N LYS A 418 -13.89 7.92 2.12
CA LYS A 418 -14.72 7.54 0.97
C LYS A 418 -13.85 6.93 -0.12
N TYR A 419 -14.35 5.87 -0.72
CA TYR A 419 -13.70 5.17 -1.81
C TYR A 419 -14.62 5.03 -3.01
N TRP A 420 -14.05 5.11 -4.20
CA TRP A 420 -14.73 4.88 -5.47
C TRP A 420 -13.86 4.01 -6.38
N VAL A 421 -14.51 3.04 -7.01
CA VAL A 421 -13.94 2.24 -8.09
C VAL A 421 -14.94 2.16 -9.23
N SER A 422 -14.50 2.38 -10.46
CA SER A 422 -15.30 2.10 -11.65
C SER A 422 -14.62 1.11 -12.57
N TRP A 423 -15.40 0.29 -13.25
CA TRP A 423 -14.91 -0.73 -14.17
C TRP A 423 -15.93 -1.00 -15.29
N VAL A 424 -15.44 -1.51 -16.42
CA VAL A 424 -16.27 -2.05 -17.50
C VAL A 424 -16.65 -3.47 -17.11
N ALA A 425 -17.93 -3.70 -16.85
CA ALA A 425 -18.43 -4.94 -16.30
C ALA A 425 -18.32 -6.12 -17.29
N ASP A 426 -17.90 -7.27 -16.79
CA ASP A 426 -18.03 -8.55 -17.48
C ASP A 426 -18.76 -9.57 -16.58
N PRO A 427 -20.09 -9.68 -16.67
CA PRO A 427 -20.88 -10.63 -15.89
C PRO A 427 -20.56 -12.11 -16.14
N SER A 428 -19.71 -12.45 -17.13
CA SER A 428 -19.21 -13.83 -17.28
C SER A 428 -18.16 -14.21 -16.23
N ILE A 429 -17.55 -13.22 -15.55
CA ILE A 429 -16.69 -13.43 -14.40
C ILE A 429 -17.60 -13.63 -13.18
N THR A 430 -17.74 -14.88 -12.73
CA THR A 430 -18.61 -15.24 -11.60
C THR A 430 -17.99 -14.96 -10.24
N ALA A 431 -16.67 -14.81 -10.18
CA ALA A 431 -15.98 -14.45 -8.96
C ALA A 431 -16.30 -12.99 -8.57
N PRO A 432 -16.53 -12.69 -7.29
CA PRO A 432 -16.84 -11.33 -6.88
C PRO A 432 -15.64 -10.41 -7.10
N GLY A 433 -15.94 -9.14 -7.35
CA GLY A 433 -14.98 -8.06 -7.12
C GLY A 433 -14.70 -7.94 -5.62
N LEU A 434 -13.53 -7.42 -5.24
CA LEU A 434 -13.06 -7.39 -3.87
C LEU A 434 -12.54 -5.99 -3.55
N ILE A 435 -13.04 -5.37 -2.47
CA ILE A 435 -12.51 -4.13 -1.90
C ILE A 435 -12.00 -4.41 -0.49
N ARG A 436 -10.74 -4.09 -0.23
CA ARG A 436 -10.13 -4.12 1.10
C ARG A 436 -10.46 -2.83 1.84
N ILE A 437 -10.94 -2.96 3.07
CA ILE A 437 -11.24 -1.87 4.00
C ILE A 437 -10.52 -2.13 5.32
N ALA A 438 -10.13 -1.06 6.03
CA ALA A 438 -9.57 -1.19 7.38
C ALA A 438 -10.59 -0.69 8.42
N PRO A 439 -11.45 -1.54 8.99
CA PRO A 439 -12.55 -1.09 9.84
C PRO A 439 -12.07 -0.34 11.09
N GLN A 440 -11.01 -0.84 11.73
CA GLN A 440 -10.49 -0.23 12.96
C GLN A 440 -9.91 1.18 12.71
N ILE A 441 -9.42 1.44 11.50
CA ILE A 441 -8.77 2.71 11.16
C ILE A 441 -9.74 3.68 10.47
N TYR A 442 -10.62 3.19 9.59
CA TYR A 442 -11.40 4.05 8.71
C TYR A 442 -12.92 3.91 8.87
N TYR A 443 -13.40 2.78 9.41
CA TYR A 443 -14.83 2.46 9.46
C TYR A 443 -15.26 1.81 10.78
N PRO A 444 -15.00 2.44 11.95
CA PRO A 444 -15.32 1.84 13.25
C PRO A 444 -16.82 1.62 13.45
N ASP A 445 -17.66 2.43 12.79
CA ASP A 445 -19.12 2.31 12.79
C ASP A 445 -19.66 1.45 11.62
N GLY A 446 -18.78 0.86 10.82
CA GLY A 446 -19.13 0.11 9.61
C GLY A 446 -19.18 0.97 8.33
N ILE A 447 -19.65 0.34 7.24
CA ILE A 447 -19.67 0.90 5.89
C ILE A 447 -21.05 0.84 5.24
N ARG A 448 -21.20 1.59 4.15
CA ARG A 448 -22.25 1.40 3.15
C ARG A 448 -21.65 1.40 1.76
N VAL A 449 -22.28 0.66 0.86
CA VAL A 449 -21.85 0.54 -0.54
C VAL A 449 -22.97 0.99 -1.46
N PHE A 450 -22.64 1.87 -2.39
CA PHE A 450 -23.55 2.37 -3.42
C PHE A 450 -23.07 1.93 -4.80
N PHE A 451 -24.01 1.58 -5.68
CA PHE A 451 -23.73 1.23 -7.07
C PHE A 451 -24.32 2.28 -8.02
N VAL A 452 -23.57 2.60 -9.07
CA VAL A 452 -24.03 3.42 -10.19
C VAL A 452 -23.76 2.65 -11.49
N PRO A 453 -24.78 2.40 -12.33
CA PRO A 453 -26.20 2.65 -12.09
C PRO A 453 -26.78 1.86 -10.93
N GLU A 454 -27.89 2.34 -10.35
CA GLU A 454 -28.49 1.70 -9.18
C GLU A 454 -29.01 0.28 -9.50
N GLY A 455 -28.75 -0.65 -8.58
CA GLY A 455 -29.21 -2.03 -8.66
C GLY A 455 -28.44 -2.92 -9.65
N THR A 456 -27.34 -2.46 -10.25
CA THR A 456 -26.46 -3.30 -11.08
C THR A 456 -25.57 -4.23 -10.25
N GLY A 457 -25.36 -3.92 -8.97
CA GLY A 457 -24.60 -4.77 -8.05
C GLY A 457 -25.21 -4.85 -6.66
N THR A 458 -24.75 -5.85 -5.92
CA THR A 458 -24.96 -6.02 -4.47
C THR A 458 -23.59 -6.27 -3.81
N TYR A 459 -23.55 -6.27 -2.49
CA TYR A 459 -22.34 -6.61 -1.77
C TYR A 459 -22.60 -7.55 -0.59
N THR A 460 -21.58 -8.31 -0.23
CA THR A 460 -21.48 -9.07 1.02
C THR A 460 -20.16 -8.73 1.71
N MET A 461 -20.03 -9.06 2.99
CA MET A 461 -18.75 -8.98 3.70
C MET A 461 -18.13 -10.36 3.79
N ASP A 462 -16.82 -10.44 3.55
CA ASP A 462 -15.98 -11.58 3.88
C ASP A 462 -15.03 -11.18 5.02
N GLY A 463 -15.19 -11.85 6.17
CA GLY A 463 -14.63 -11.40 7.43
C GLY A 463 -15.06 -9.97 7.78
N THR A 464 -14.13 -9.19 8.35
CA THR A 464 -14.37 -7.80 8.75
C THR A 464 -13.82 -6.79 7.75
N ASN A 465 -12.86 -7.17 6.90
CA ASN A 465 -12.02 -6.25 6.13
C ASN A 465 -12.19 -6.37 4.61
N THR A 466 -13.06 -7.26 4.10
CA THR A 466 -13.21 -7.48 2.65
C THR A 466 -14.66 -7.34 2.21
N VAL A 467 -14.93 -6.40 1.31
CA VAL A 467 -16.22 -6.22 0.66
C VAL A 467 -16.23 -7.00 -0.64
N GLN A 468 -17.13 -7.97 -0.76
CA GLN A 468 -17.33 -8.72 -2.00
C GLN A 468 -18.44 -8.06 -2.83
N LEU A 469 -18.14 -7.69 -4.07
CA LEU A 469 -19.07 -7.07 -5.02
C LEU A 469 -19.61 -8.13 -5.98
N HIS A 470 -20.93 -8.25 -6.05
CA HIS A 470 -21.62 -9.22 -6.90
C HIS A 470 -22.47 -8.50 -7.94
N TYR A 471 -22.52 -9.04 -9.16
CA TYR A 471 -23.45 -8.55 -10.17
C TYR A 471 -24.87 -9.00 -9.88
N THR A 472 -25.84 -8.14 -10.23
CA THR A 472 -27.24 -8.54 -10.36
C THR A 472 -27.56 -8.86 -11.82
N SER A 473 -28.76 -9.36 -12.08
CA SER A 473 -29.29 -9.55 -13.44
C SER A 473 -29.41 -8.25 -14.25
N LYS A 474 -29.31 -7.07 -13.62
CA LYS A 474 -29.33 -5.77 -14.32
C LYS A 474 -27.97 -5.39 -14.92
N ALA A 475 -26.86 -5.95 -14.43
CA ALA A 475 -25.54 -5.67 -14.97
C ALA A 475 -25.40 -6.22 -16.39
N GLN A 476 -24.91 -5.39 -17.32
CA GLN A 476 -24.69 -5.79 -18.71
C GLN A 476 -23.19 -5.81 -19.03
N LYS A 477 -22.77 -6.76 -19.87
CA LYS A 477 -21.38 -6.82 -20.36
C LYS A 477 -21.03 -5.53 -21.12
N GLY A 478 -19.87 -4.96 -20.84
CA GLY A 478 -19.41 -3.71 -21.46
C GLY A 478 -19.97 -2.43 -20.84
N GLN A 479 -20.86 -2.53 -19.84
CA GLN A 479 -21.39 -1.38 -19.12
C GLN A 479 -20.39 -0.89 -18.07
N THR A 480 -20.16 0.42 -17.99
CA THR A 480 -19.43 0.99 -16.85
C THR A 480 -20.29 0.94 -15.59
N ILE A 481 -19.77 0.27 -14.56
CA ILE A 481 -20.33 0.27 -13.21
C ILE A 481 -19.34 0.97 -12.28
N GLN A 482 -19.87 1.71 -11.31
CA GLN A 482 -19.10 2.28 -10.21
C GLN A 482 -19.65 1.76 -8.88
N ALA A 483 -18.76 1.34 -7.98
CA ALA A 483 -19.06 1.11 -6.58
C ALA A 483 -18.44 2.23 -5.74
N SER A 484 -19.15 2.67 -4.70
CA SER A 484 -18.63 3.61 -3.70
C SER A 484 -18.77 3.03 -2.31
N VAL A 485 -17.66 2.88 -1.59
CA VAL A 485 -17.64 2.51 -0.17
C VAL A 485 -17.53 3.79 0.64
N GLN A 486 -18.43 3.97 1.60
CA GLN A 486 -18.49 5.16 2.45
C GLN A 486 -18.67 4.78 3.92
N PRO A 487 -18.27 5.63 4.86
CA PRO A 487 -18.63 5.46 6.27
C PRO A 487 -20.14 5.25 6.46
N PHE A 488 -20.50 4.43 7.46
CA PHE A 488 -21.90 4.12 7.74
C PHE A 488 -22.73 5.36 8.08
N PHE A 489 -22.18 6.26 8.90
CA PHE A 489 -22.82 7.54 9.19
C PHE A 489 -22.44 8.61 8.16
N PRO A 490 -23.30 9.63 7.92
CA PRO A 490 -22.94 10.79 7.14
C PRO A 490 -21.67 11.45 7.67
N THR A 491 -20.64 11.47 6.84
CA THR A 491 -19.31 12.01 7.17
C THR A 491 -18.80 12.85 6.01
N ASP A 492 -18.57 14.13 6.25
CA ASP A 492 -17.96 15.07 5.28
C ASP A 492 -17.61 16.40 5.96
N VAL A 493 -17.11 17.35 5.17
CA VAL A 493 -17.05 18.76 5.55
C VAL A 493 -18.47 19.35 5.73
N VAL A 494 -18.58 20.32 6.65
CA VAL A 494 -19.78 21.14 6.84
C VAL A 494 -19.47 22.54 6.33
N LYS A 495 -20.01 22.90 5.16
CA LYS A 495 -19.64 24.12 4.42
C LYS A 495 -20.77 25.14 4.47
N ASN A 496 -20.51 26.38 4.87
CA ASN A 496 -21.53 27.43 4.81
C ASN A 496 -21.78 27.85 3.35
N GLY A 497 -23.04 27.99 2.97
CA GLY A 497 -23.44 28.29 1.59
C GLY A 497 -23.01 29.68 1.10
N ALA A 498 -22.96 30.67 2.00
CA ALA A 498 -22.65 32.06 1.64
C ALA A 498 -21.16 32.36 1.60
N SER A 499 -20.38 31.88 2.58
CA SER A 499 -18.93 32.08 2.59
C SER A 499 -18.17 31.08 1.73
N GLY A 500 -18.74 29.89 1.51
CA GLY A 500 -18.03 28.76 0.94
C GLY A 500 -16.94 28.17 1.85
N MET A 501 -16.92 28.57 3.13
CA MET A 501 -15.94 28.14 4.12
C MET A 501 -16.51 27.02 5.02
N CYS A 502 -15.63 26.30 5.69
CA CYS A 502 -15.95 25.10 6.45
C CYS A 502 -15.99 25.35 7.96
N MET A 503 -16.81 24.55 8.65
CA MET A 503 -16.77 24.39 10.10
C MET A 503 -15.47 23.69 10.51
N ASP A 504 -14.69 24.33 11.37
CA ASP A 504 -13.32 23.94 11.69
C ASP A 504 -13.09 23.86 13.20
N ASN A 505 -12.57 22.73 13.67
CA ASN A 505 -12.07 22.61 15.03
C ASN A 505 -10.71 23.30 15.14
N SER A 506 -10.67 24.42 15.87
CA SER A 506 -9.53 25.32 15.92
C SER A 506 -8.21 24.60 16.24
N LYS A 507 -7.22 24.76 15.35
CA LYS A 507 -5.87 24.20 15.49
C LYS A 507 -5.84 22.67 15.66
N SER A 508 -6.90 21.97 15.25
CA SER A 508 -7.03 20.52 15.43
C SER A 508 -6.94 20.05 16.88
N ALA A 509 -7.17 20.92 17.87
CA ALA A 509 -7.03 20.57 19.27
C ALA A 509 -8.21 19.72 19.75
N VAL A 510 -7.89 18.56 20.35
CA VAL A 510 -8.87 17.59 20.88
C VAL A 510 -8.91 17.73 22.42
N THR A 511 -9.33 18.90 22.88
CA THR A 511 -9.41 19.28 24.30
C THR A 511 -10.77 19.91 24.62
N PRO A 512 -11.30 19.76 25.85
CA PRO A 512 -12.58 20.35 26.22
C PRO A 512 -12.62 21.87 25.97
N ASN A 513 -13.79 22.38 25.60
CA ASN A 513 -14.07 23.78 25.33
C ASN A 513 -13.22 24.40 24.18
N ASN A 514 -12.69 23.58 23.27
CA ASN A 514 -11.96 24.10 22.12
C ASN A 514 -12.94 24.77 21.14
N PRO A 515 -12.68 26.00 20.65
CA PRO A 515 -13.63 26.71 19.82
C PRO A 515 -13.76 26.12 18.41
N VAL A 516 -14.98 26.17 17.89
CA VAL A 516 -15.26 25.88 16.48
C VAL A 516 -15.37 27.19 15.70
N LEU A 517 -14.68 27.24 14.58
CA LEU A 517 -14.46 28.45 13.79
C LEU A 517 -14.90 28.25 12.33
N LEU A 518 -15.00 29.34 11.60
CA LEU A 518 -15.08 29.38 10.15
C LEU A 518 -13.66 29.40 9.57
N TRP A 519 -13.35 28.47 8.66
CA TRP A 519 -12.04 28.39 8.03
C TRP A 519 -12.12 27.96 6.57
N THR A 520 -11.11 28.28 5.75
CA THR A 520 -11.07 27.80 4.37
C THR A 520 -11.08 26.27 4.35
N CYS A 521 -11.93 25.70 3.50
CA CYS A 521 -12.03 24.26 3.36
C CYS A 521 -10.71 23.69 2.82
N ASN A 522 -10.03 22.88 3.60
CA ASN A 522 -8.71 22.33 3.28
C ASN A 522 -8.67 20.79 3.41
N SER A 523 -9.82 20.16 3.70
CA SER A 523 -9.94 18.72 3.88
C SER A 523 -8.96 18.17 4.90
N THR A 524 -8.65 18.89 5.98
CA THR A 524 -7.92 18.31 7.12
C THR A 524 -8.89 17.66 8.10
N ALA A 525 -8.40 16.74 8.92
CA ALA A 525 -9.25 15.92 9.80
C ALA A 525 -10.12 16.76 10.77
N ASN A 526 -9.64 17.94 11.20
CA ASN A 526 -10.36 18.88 12.06
C ASN A 526 -11.53 19.61 11.37
N GLN A 527 -11.78 19.35 10.07
CA GLN A 527 -12.94 19.86 9.33
C GLN A 527 -13.93 18.76 8.93
N ILE A 528 -13.67 17.49 9.28
CA ILE A 528 -14.52 16.37 8.90
C ILE A 528 -15.42 15.99 10.07
N TRP A 529 -16.73 16.02 9.83
CA TRP A 529 -17.74 15.86 10.87
C TRP A 529 -18.64 14.66 10.56
N LYS A 530 -18.91 13.85 11.60
CA LYS A 530 -19.76 12.67 11.57
C LYS A 530 -21.10 12.96 12.25
N PHE A 531 -22.20 12.62 11.58
CA PHE A 531 -23.56 12.79 12.09
C PHE A 531 -24.13 11.46 12.58
N LYS A 532 -24.25 11.27 13.90
CA LYS A 532 -24.67 10.00 14.51
C LYS A 532 -25.72 10.25 15.59
N ASN A 533 -26.95 9.78 15.35
CA ASN A 533 -28.06 9.84 16.31
C ASN A 533 -28.26 11.23 16.93
N GLY A 534 -28.27 12.28 16.11
CA GLY A 534 -28.40 13.68 16.56
C GLY A 534 -27.11 14.30 17.10
N SER A 535 -26.06 13.53 17.34
CA SER A 535 -24.73 14.06 17.67
C SER A 535 -23.94 14.42 16.40
N ILE A 536 -23.10 15.45 16.51
CA ILE A 536 -22.11 15.83 15.50
C ILE A 536 -20.73 15.71 16.16
N SER A 537 -19.91 14.75 15.73
CA SER A 537 -18.57 14.52 16.29
C SER A 537 -17.49 14.74 15.24
N LEU A 538 -16.25 14.97 15.68
CA LEU A 538 -15.11 14.89 14.76
C LEU A 538 -15.00 13.45 14.26
N ALA A 539 -14.95 13.27 12.94
CA ALA A 539 -15.01 11.94 12.32
C ALA A 539 -13.67 11.21 12.33
N PHE A 540 -12.58 11.98 12.30
CA PHE A 540 -11.22 11.46 12.25
C PHE A 540 -10.31 12.36 13.09
N ASP A 541 -9.47 11.75 13.90
CA ASP A 541 -8.17 12.29 14.29
C ASP A 541 -7.11 11.21 14.10
N PRO A 542 -5.82 11.58 14.05
CA PRO A 542 -4.72 10.63 13.86
C PRO A 542 -4.59 9.54 14.93
N GLU A 543 -5.23 9.71 16.10
CA GLU A 543 -5.15 8.78 17.25
C GLU A 543 -6.45 8.01 17.51
N HIS A 544 -7.48 8.17 16.67
CA HIS A 544 -8.83 7.59 16.84
C HIS A 544 -9.53 7.96 18.16
N LYS A 545 -9.17 9.11 18.76
CA LYS A 545 -9.84 9.66 19.93
C LYS A 545 -10.96 10.64 19.55
N SER A 546 -11.11 11.05 18.30
CA SER A 546 -12.04 12.10 17.88
C SER A 546 -13.52 11.78 18.04
N ASP A 547 -13.87 10.50 18.01
CA ASP A 547 -15.24 10.03 18.28
C ASP A 547 -15.66 10.24 19.75
N THR A 548 -14.69 10.62 20.59
CA THR A 548 -14.94 11.02 21.97
C THR A 548 -15.23 12.50 22.11
N PHE A 549 -15.20 13.30 21.04
CA PHE A 549 -15.47 14.74 21.08
C PHE A 549 -16.62 15.17 20.16
N CYS A 550 -17.60 15.85 20.76
CA CYS A 550 -18.86 16.23 20.16
C CYS A 550 -18.99 17.76 20.11
N LEU A 551 -19.68 18.24 19.08
CA LEU A 551 -20.11 19.62 18.94
C LEU A 551 -21.10 19.95 20.07
N ASP A 552 -20.79 20.95 20.86
CA ASP A 552 -21.52 21.33 22.06
C ASP A 552 -21.80 22.83 22.07
N THR A 553 -22.75 23.23 22.91
CA THR A 553 -23.07 24.64 23.17
C THR A 553 -22.74 25.02 24.60
N GLU A 554 -21.92 26.06 24.77
CA GLU A 554 -21.55 26.61 26.07
C GLU A 554 -22.25 27.95 26.30
N ALA A 555 -22.91 28.08 27.45
CA ALA A 555 -23.67 29.27 27.80
C ALA A 555 -22.76 30.49 28.02
N ILE A 556 -23.20 31.65 27.56
CA ILE A 556 -22.55 32.93 27.83
C ILE A 556 -23.46 33.71 28.79
N ALA A 557 -22.91 34.14 29.92
CA ALA A 557 -23.69 34.83 30.95
C ALA A 557 -24.38 36.09 30.38
N GLY A 558 -25.70 36.15 30.57
CA GLY A 558 -26.54 37.27 30.12
C GLY A 558 -26.84 37.31 28.62
N GLN A 559 -26.48 36.29 27.85
CA GLN A 559 -26.75 36.21 26.42
C GLN A 559 -27.80 35.15 26.10
N ASN A 560 -28.59 35.38 25.04
CA ASN A 560 -29.56 34.42 24.51
C ASN A 560 -28.96 33.46 23.46
N TYR A 561 -27.64 33.54 23.23
CA TYR A 561 -26.86 32.69 22.33
C TYR A 561 -25.74 31.99 23.08
N GLN A 562 -25.16 30.94 22.47
CA GLN A 562 -24.12 30.11 23.06
C GLN A 562 -22.88 30.08 22.18
N ASN A 563 -21.72 29.85 22.79
CA ASN A 563 -20.52 29.48 22.04
C ASN A 563 -20.70 28.07 21.49
N VAL A 564 -20.26 27.82 20.26
CA VAL A 564 -20.13 26.47 19.74
C VAL A 564 -18.70 26.00 19.92
N VAL A 565 -18.56 24.89 20.63
CA VAL A 565 -17.27 24.35 21.06
C VAL A 565 -17.22 22.85 20.86
N LEU A 566 -16.03 22.29 21.05
CA LEU A 566 -15.78 20.86 21.08
C LEU A 566 -15.59 20.42 22.53
N ASN A 567 -16.38 19.44 22.97
CA ASN A 567 -16.32 18.85 24.31
C ASN A 567 -16.36 17.32 24.25
N PRO A 568 -15.91 16.60 25.31
CA PRO A 568 -16.11 15.17 25.38
C PRO A 568 -17.58 14.79 25.20
N CYS A 569 -17.85 13.82 24.34
CA CYS A 569 -19.17 13.31 24.06
C CYS A 569 -19.79 12.73 25.33
N LYS A 570 -21.00 13.18 25.66
CA LYS A 570 -21.76 12.72 26.81
C LYS A 570 -23.18 12.35 26.38
N GLU A 571 -23.45 11.06 26.38
CA GLU A 571 -24.75 10.51 26.00
C GLU A 571 -25.91 11.16 26.78
N GLY A 572 -27.02 11.44 26.08
CA GLY A 572 -28.21 12.07 26.66
C GLY A 572 -28.11 13.58 26.89
N THR A 573 -26.96 14.22 26.63
CA THR A 573 -26.79 15.66 26.84
C THR A 573 -27.42 16.46 25.69
N THR A 574 -28.50 17.20 25.97
CA THR A 574 -29.25 17.93 24.93
C THR A 574 -28.47 19.08 24.29
N THR A 575 -27.44 19.62 24.94
CA THR A 575 -26.54 20.65 24.37
C THR A 575 -25.62 20.10 23.28
N GLN A 576 -25.41 18.77 23.26
CA GLN A 576 -24.65 18.05 22.23
C GLN A 576 -25.56 17.40 21.18
N GLN A 577 -26.86 17.72 21.20
CA GLN A 577 -27.85 17.14 20.29
C GLN A 577 -28.32 18.21 19.31
N TRP A 578 -28.31 17.86 18.03
CA TRP A 578 -28.54 18.75 16.91
C TRP A 578 -29.55 18.13 15.94
N THR A 579 -30.53 18.93 15.54
CA THR A 579 -31.49 18.58 14.50
C THR A 579 -31.13 19.29 13.20
N VAL A 580 -30.97 18.51 12.13
CA VAL A 580 -30.71 19.01 10.78
C VAL A 580 -32.03 19.21 10.04
N THR A 581 -32.21 20.35 9.39
CA THR A 581 -33.38 20.64 8.54
C THR A 581 -33.07 20.39 7.06
N SER A 582 -34.11 20.23 6.24
CA SER A 582 -33.98 20.14 4.78
C SER A 582 -33.41 21.41 4.13
N THR A 583 -33.51 22.55 4.82
CA THR A 583 -32.96 23.85 4.39
C THR A 583 -31.48 24.03 4.76
N GLY A 584 -30.86 23.05 5.43
CA GLY A 584 -29.44 23.09 5.80
C GLY A 584 -29.15 23.80 7.13
N ASN A 585 -30.15 24.05 7.98
CA ASN A 585 -29.89 24.51 9.34
C ASN A 585 -29.48 23.36 10.23
N VAL A 586 -28.64 23.67 11.21
CA VAL A 586 -28.23 22.77 12.28
C VAL A 586 -28.70 23.39 13.60
N LYS A 587 -29.81 22.90 14.14
CA LYS A 587 -30.48 23.47 15.30
C LYS A 587 -30.12 22.71 16.57
N ASN A 588 -29.65 23.39 17.60
CA ASN A 588 -29.37 22.79 18.90
C ASN A 588 -30.68 22.42 19.62
N ASN A 589 -30.73 21.21 20.18
CA ASN A 589 -31.95 20.68 20.80
C ASN A 589 -32.19 21.23 22.22
N ALA A 590 -31.17 21.70 22.93
CA ALA A 590 -31.33 22.32 24.24
C ALA A 590 -31.88 23.75 24.14
N THR A 591 -31.34 24.55 23.22
CA THR A 591 -31.64 25.99 23.15
C THR A 591 -32.62 26.36 22.05
N GLY A 592 -32.76 25.51 21.03
CA GLY A 592 -33.51 25.82 19.82
C GLY A 592 -32.82 26.82 18.88
N ASN A 593 -31.57 27.18 19.16
CA ASN A 593 -30.78 28.09 18.33
C ASN A 593 -30.11 27.35 17.17
N CYS A 594 -29.79 28.08 16.09
CA CYS A 594 -29.13 27.57 14.90
C CYS A 594 -27.62 27.82 14.93
N LEU A 595 -26.84 26.89 14.37
CA LEU A 595 -25.41 27.07 14.10
C LEU A 595 -25.19 28.27 13.17
N ASP A 596 -24.45 29.26 13.65
CA ASP A 596 -24.40 30.62 13.11
C ASP A 596 -22.95 31.11 13.02
N ILE A 597 -22.62 31.79 11.91
CA ILE A 597 -21.37 32.54 11.79
C ILE A 597 -21.53 33.91 12.46
N SER A 598 -20.78 34.14 13.53
CA SER A 598 -20.88 35.33 14.39
C SER A 598 -20.86 36.64 13.60
N GLY A 599 -21.93 37.43 13.77
CA GLY A 599 -22.10 38.74 13.14
C GLY A 599 -22.14 38.71 11.61
N SER A 600 -22.40 37.55 10.99
CA SER A 600 -22.24 37.33 9.54
C SER A 600 -20.84 37.71 9.04
N THR A 601 -19.82 37.53 9.88
CA THR A 601 -18.43 37.84 9.53
C THR A 601 -17.83 36.66 8.76
N TYR A 602 -17.87 36.72 7.43
CA TYR A 602 -17.34 35.66 6.56
C TYR A 602 -15.81 35.74 6.40
N LYS A 603 -15.07 35.63 7.51
CA LYS A 603 -13.60 35.66 7.55
C LYS A 603 -13.05 34.47 8.31
N GLU A 604 -11.84 34.04 7.94
CA GLU A 604 -11.11 32.99 8.66
C GLU A 604 -10.95 33.34 10.14
N GLY A 605 -11.16 32.33 11.00
CA GLY A 605 -11.07 32.46 12.44
C GLY A 605 -12.30 33.06 13.11
N THR A 606 -13.37 33.38 12.35
CA THR A 606 -14.64 33.81 12.93
C THR A 606 -15.24 32.68 13.74
N ARG A 607 -15.63 32.95 14.99
CA ARG A 607 -16.28 31.95 15.85
C ARG A 607 -17.67 31.56 15.34
N LEU A 608 -17.99 30.27 15.47
CA LEU A 608 -19.36 29.80 15.33
C LEU A 608 -20.10 29.88 16.66
N LEU A 609 -21.39 30.19 16.58
CA LEU A 609 -22.29 30.34 17.72
C LEU A 609 -23.53 29.49 17.51
N ALA A 610 -24.28 29.24 18.57
CA ALA A 610 -25.68 28.85 18.47
C ALA A 610 -26.51 30.09 18.75
N PHE A 611 -27.08 30.69 17.70
CA PHE A 611 -27.82 31.95 17.74
C PHE A 611 -29.28 31.74 17.34
N PRO A 612 -30.25 32.55 17.82
CA PRO A 612 -31.65 32.46 17.39
C PRO A 612 -31.80 32.30 15.87
N CYS A 613 -32.55 31.28 15.45
CA CYS A 613 -32.74 30.97 14.03
C CYS A 613 -33.46 32.11 13.32
N GLY A 614 -32.78 32.78 12.37
CA GLY A 614 -33.33 33.92 11.64
C GLY A 614 -34.10 33.52 10.37
N ASN A 615 -35.02 34.39 9.92
CA ASN A 615 -35.74 34.27 8.66
C ASN A 615 -36.34 32.87 8.40
N GLY A 616 -36.96 32.26 9.40
CA GLY A 616 -37.55 30.92 9.30
C GLY A 616 -36.54 29.81 8.95
N GLY A 617 -35.25 29.99 9.28
CA GLY A 617 -34.18 29.05 8.97
C GLY A 617 -33.44 29.33 7.65
N THR A 618 -33.75 30.41 6.93
CA THR A 618 -33.11 30.68 5.62
C THR A 618 -32.01 31.73 5.67
N GLN A 619 -31.61 32.17 6.87
CA GLN A 619 -30.55 33.16 7.02
C GLN A 619 -29.20 32.62 6.53
N ALA A 620 -28.54 33.36 5.64
CA ALA A 620 -27.37 32.86 4.89
C ALA A 620 -26.18 32.42 5.77
N ASN A 621 -25.94 33.10 6.90
CA ASN A 621 -24.90 32.74 7.87
C ASN A 621 -25.29 31.55 8.78
N GLN A 622 -26.49 30.97 8.61
CA GLN A 622 -27.02 29.81 9.35
C GLN A 622 -27.37 28.61 8.45
N VAL A 623 -27.12 28.72 7.14
CA VAL A 623 -27.42 27.68 6.15
C VAL A 623 -26.13 26.99 5.72
N TRP A 624 -26.09 25.68 5.92
CA TRP A 624 -24.93 24.83 5.71
C TRP A 624 -25.21 23.76 4.66
N THR A 625 -24.23 23.51 3.80
CA THR A 625 -24.14 22.31 2.98
C THR A 625 -23.59 21.20 3.87
N LEU A 626 -24.41 20.18 4.08
CA LEU A 626 -24.14 19.08 5.00
C LEU A 626 -23.83 17.79 4.25
N PRO A 627 -23.20 16.81 4.91
CA PRO A 627 -23.04 15.48 4.33
C PRO A 627 -24.39 14.91 3.88
N ARG A 628 -24.42 14.29 2.71
CA ARG A 628 -25.60 13.55 2.22
C ARG A 628 -26.05 12.56 3.29
N GLY A 629 -27.35 12.45 3.56
CA GLY A 629 -27.89 11.62 4.65
C GLY A 629 -27.93 12.28 6.03
N ALA A 630 -27.30 13.43 6.26
CA ALA A 630 -27.33 14.11 7.58
C ALA A 630 -28.74 14.51 8.03
N ASN A 631 -29.67 14.71 7.09
CA ASN A 631 -31.09 14.99 7.34
C ASN A 631 -31.96 13.71 7.34
N GLY A 632 -31.36 12.53 7.32
CA GLY A 632 -32.06 11.24 7.23
C GLY A 632 -32.46 10.80 5.83
N THR A 633 -32.16 11.59 4.79
CA THR A 633 -32.46 11.25 3.37
C THR A 633 -31.18 11.00 2.59
N TRP A 634 -31.09 9.80 1.98
CA TRP A 634 -29.91 9.32 1.25
C TRP A 634 -30.01 9.48 -0.24
#